data_AF-A0A6N8L347-F1
#
_entry.id   AF-A0A6N8L347-F1
#
_cell.length_a   1.000
_cell.length_b   1.000
_cell.length_c   1.000
_cell.angle_alpha   90.00
_cell.angle_beta   90.00
_cell.angle_gamma   90.00
#
_symmetry.space_group_name_H-M   'P 1'
#
loop_
_entity.id
_entity.type
_entity.pdbx_description
1 polymer ?
#
loop_
_entity_poly.entity_id
_entity_poly.type
_entity_poly.pdbx_seq_one_letter_code
_entity_poly.pdbx_strand_id
1 'polypeptide(L)'
;MNKYCSPVIFTLIALLTFSSCKEESVPFGQVPGFPSTVYYRKGNRTGITIRSKSNIYWRLTSMAFQGHKIQDELWDTFPGLSYQSNIPKATDESLDHLAGIYKVQYNWFTWERLNDTSIKIVLKPNMTKKDRVLKFFLTGDTGQEMVKVVQKAD
;
A
#
# COMPACT_ATOMS: atom_id res chain seq x y z
N MET A 1 47.19 50.51 49.78
CA MET A 1 47.18 50.17 48.34
C MET A 1 47.04 48.67 48.22
N ASN A 2 45.93 48.21 47.65
CA ASN A 2 45.80 46.93 46.92
C ASN A 2 44.44 46.99 46.22
N LYS A 3 44.47 47.13 44.89
CA LYS A 3 43.33 46.95 43.98
C LYS A 3 43.18 45.46 43.75
N TYR A 4 41.98 44.89 43.72
CA TYR A 4 41.62 43.84 42.75
C TYR A 4 40.09 43.80 42.52
N CYS A 5 39.76 43.56 41.26
CA CYS A 5 38.49 43.80 40.60
C CYS A 5 37.38 42.80 40.93
N SER A 6 36.13 43.27 40.84
CA SER A 6 34.94 42.43 40.64
C SER A 6 35.04 41.60 39.37
N PRO A 7 34.49 40.38 39.37
CA PRO A 7 33.78 39.86 38.23
C PRO A 7 32.27 39.98 38.47
N VAL A 8 31.64 40.77 37.60
CA VAL A 8 30.20 40.77 37.35
C VAL A 8 29.80 39.35 36.97
N ILE A 9 28.97 38.71 37.79
CA ILE A 9 28.39 37.40 37.48
C ILE A 9 27.35 37.62 36.38
N PHE A 10 27.69 37.22 35.15
CA PHE A 10 26.73 37.06 34.07
C PHE A 10 25.94 35.78 34.31
N THR A 11 24.72 35.89 34.81
CA THR A 11 23.79 34.77 34.91
C THR A 11 23.21 34.49 33.52
N LEU A 12 23.79 33.53 32.81
CA LEU A 12 23.27 33.04 31.52
C LEU A 12 22.05 32.13 31.81
N ILE A 13 20.83 32.68 31.69
CA ILE A 13 19.61 31.88 31.73
C ILE A 13 19.48 31.16 30.39
N ALA A 14 19.95 29.92 30.32
CA ALA A 14 19.62 29.01 29.23
C ALA A 14 18.15 28.57 29.43
N LEU A 15 17.21 29.33 28.87
CA LEU A 15 15.85 28.85 28.63
C LEU A 15 15.94 27.73 27.58
N LEU A 16 16.10 26.50 28.06
CA LEU A 16 15.75 25.30 27.31
C LEU A 16 14.23 25.34 27.12
N THR A 17 13.76 26.06 26.10
CA THR A 17 12.44 25.80 25.54
C THR A 17 12.52 24.40 24.95
N PHE A 18 12.11 23.40 25.74
CA PHE A 18 11.74 22.11 25.19
C PHE A 18 10.68 22.38 24.14
N SER A 19 11.12 22.44 22.89
CA SER A 19 10.25 22.24 21.75
C SER A 19 9.73 20.82 21.93
N SER A 20 8.61 20.68 22.64
CA SER A 20 7.78 19.49 22.52
C SER A 20 7.43 19.41 21.04
N CYS A 21 8.23 18.66 20.29
CA CYS A 21 7.71 17.94 19.15
C CYS A 21 6.50 17.20 19.71
N LYS A 22 5.30 17.73 19.42
CA LYS A 22 4.09 16.94 19.51
C LYS A 22 4.39 15.73 18.65
N GLU A 23 4.68 14.59 19.27
CA GLU A 23 4.30 13.32 18.66
C GLU A 23 2.80 13.43 18.49
N GLU A 24 2.37 13.75 17.27
CA GLU A 24 1.05 13.36 16.85
C GLU A 24 1.00 11.85 17.06
N SER A 25 0.36 11.44 18.14
CA SER A 25 -0.04 10.07 18.34
C SER A 25 -0.88 9.70 17.12
N VAL A 26 -0.25 9.05 16.15
CA VAL A 26 -0.87 8.49 14.97
C VAL A 26 -2.06 7.68 15.50
N PRO A 27 -3.31 8.03 15.17
CA PRO A 27 -4.47 7.42 15.80
C PRO A 27 -4.41 5.92 15.56
N PHE A 28 -4.43 5.16 16.65
CA PHE A 28 -4.38 3.70 16.65
C PHE A 28 -5.53 3.14 15.81
N GLY A 29 -5.20 2.23 14.88
CA GLY A 29 -6.18 1.51 14.06
C GLY A 29 -6.22 1.92 12.58
N GLN A 30 -5.10 1.92 11.85
CA GLN A 30 -5.08 2.42 10.46
C GLN A 30 -5.13 1.28 9.43
N VAL A 31 -6.28 1.15 8.78
CA VAL A 31 -6.44 0.44 7.50
C VAL A 31 -5.82 1.25 6.36
N PRO A 32 -5.48 0.65 5.22
CA PRO A 32 -4.85 1.33 4.09
C PRO A 32 -5.61 2.52 3.49
N GLY A 33 -6.86 2.80 3.86
CA GLY A 33 -7.52 4.09 3.67
C GLY A 33 -7.93 4.42 2.23
N PHE A 34 -8.27 3.43 1.40
CA PHE A 34 -8.70 3.68 0.03
C PHE A 34 -10.16 4.22 -0.04
N PRO A 35 -10.42 5.29 -0.82
CA PRO A 35 -11.68 6.05 -0.78
C PRO A 35 -12.90 5.29 -1.32
N SER A 36 -12.68 4.32 -2.19
CA SER A 36 -13.71 3.41 -2.69
C SER A 36 -13.15 2.00 -2.70
N THR A 37 -13.95 1.06 -2.19
CA THR A 37 -13.66 -0.37 -2.27
C THR A 37 -14.16 -0.97 -3.59
N VAL A 38 -14.87 -0.22 -4.44
CA VAL A 38 -15.36 -0.69 -5.74
C VAL A 38 -15.16 0.35 -6.85
N TYR A 39 -14.46 -0.03 -7.92
CA TYR A 39 -14.20 0.80 -9.09
C TYR A 39 -14.84 0.19 -10.34
N TYR A 40 -15.73 0.92 -11.00
CA TYR A 40 -16.34 0.49 -12.26
C TYR A 40 -15.61 1.10 -13.47
N ARG A 41 -15.33 0.30 -14.49
CA ARG A 41 -14.73 0.77 -15.77
C ARG A 41 -15.43 0.13 -16.96
N LYS A 42 -15.61 0.91 -18.03
CA LYS A 42 -16.09 0.49 -19.35
C LYS A 42 -15.17 1.09 -20.42
N GLY A 43 -14.96 0.40 -21.54
CA GLY A 43 -14.22 0.91 -22.68
C GLY A 43 -12.80 0.36 -22.86
N ASN A 44 -12.16 0.82 -23.94
CA ASN A 44 -10.85 0.35 -24.41
C ASN A 44 -9.69 0.83 -23.53
N ARG A 45 -8.77 -0.09 -23.21
CA ARG A 45 -7.49 0.12 -22.50
C ARG A 45 -7.53 1.21 -21.42
N THR A 46 -8.11 0.88 -20.27
CA THR A 46 -8.29 1.86 -19.20
C THR A 46 -7.27 1.66 -18.09
N GLY A 47 -6.55 2.74 -17.76
CA GLY A 47 -5.74 2.84 -16.55
C GLY A 47 -6.56 3.42 -15.40
N ILE A 48 -6.43 2.84 -14.22
CA ILE A 48 -6.99 3.34 -12.96
C ILE A 48 -5.82 3.65 -12.04
N THR A 49 -5.80 4.84 -11.45
CA THR A 49 -4.95 5.09 -10.28
C THR A 49 -5.85 5.23 -9.07
N ILE A 50 -5.62 4.38 -8.08
CA ILE A 50 -6.36 4.32 -6.82
C ILE A 50 -5.42 4.89 -5.76
N ARG A 51 -5.86 5.96 -5.09
CA ARG A 51 -5.06 6.67 -4.09
C ARG A 51 -5.65 6.48 -2.71
N SER A 52 -4.82 6.05 -1.77
CA SER A 52 -5.13 6.02 -0.36
C SER A 52 -5.21 7.45 0.20
N LYS A 53 -6.06 7.63 1.22
CA LYS A 53 -6.11 8.85 2.04
C LYS A 53 -5.08 8.83 3.18
N SER A 54 -4.51 7.67 3.48
CA SER A 54 -3.52 7.47 4.55
C SER A 54 -2.13 7.23 3.95
N ASN A 55 -1.11 7.82 4.56
CA ASN A 55 0.28 7.56 4.20
C ASN A 55 0.87 6.46 5.09
N ILE A 56 0.30 5.26 5.03
CA ILE A 56 0.75 4.11 5.81
C ILE A 56 1.35 3.05 4.90
N TYR A 57 2.29 2.30 5.45
CA TYR A 57 2.75 1.08 4.80
C TYR A 57 1.61 0.06 4.75
N TRP A 58 1.47 -0.60 3.60
CA TRP A 58 0.55 -1.72 3.43
C TRP A 58 1.19 -2.75 2.50
N ARG A 59 0.64 -3.96 2.51
CA ARG A 59 1.06 -5.06 1.63
C ARG A 59 -0.14 -5.76 1.00
N LEU A 60 0.07 -6.31 -0.19
CA LEU A 60 -0.87 -7.22 -0.81
C LEU A 60 -0.86 -8.55 -0.04
N THR A 61 -2.03 -9.06 0.34
CA THR A 61 -2.14 -10.33 1.10
C THR A 61 -3.09 -11.34 0.46
N SER A 62 -3.82 -10.96 -0.58
CA SER A 62 -4.67 -11.87 -1.34
C SER A 62 -5.15 -11.21 -2.63
N MET A 63 -5.34 -12.01 -3.67
CA MET A 63 -5.95 -11.58 -4.92
C MET A 63 -6.95 -12.63 -5.41
N ALA A 64 -8.05 -12.15 -5.99
CA ALA A 64 -9.04 -12.98 -6.63
C ALA A 64 -9.48 -12.34 -7.94
N PHE A 65 -9.63 -13.13 -8.99
CA PHE A 65 -10.22 -12.66 -10.24
C PHE A 65 -11.20 -13.68 -10.79
N GLN A 66 -12.27 -13.17 -11.43
CA GLN A 66 -13.35 -13.99 -12.00
C GLN A 66 -14.03 -14.94 -11.00
N GLY A 67 -14.01 -14.59 -9.71
CA GLY A 67 -14.58 -15.39 -8.63
C GLY A 67 -13.61 -16.40 -7.99
N HIS A 68 -12.42 -16.58 -8.55
CA HIS A 68 -11.42 -17.50 -8.02
C HIS A 68 -10.39 -16.72 -7.19
N LYS A 69 -10.28 -17.04 -5.90
CA LYS A 69 -9.16 -16.62 -5.06
C LYS A 69 -7.94 -17.46 -5.46
N ILE A 70 -6.80 -16.81 -5.66
CA ILE A 70 -5.53 -17.51 -5.82
C ILE A 70 -5.14 -18.00 -4.43
N GLN A 71 -5.06 -19.32 -4.27
CA GLN A 71 -4.53 -19.91 -3.04
C GLN A 71 -3.03 -19.65 -2.96
N ASP A 72 -2.52 -19.55 -1.73
CA ASP A 72 -1.15 -19.13 -1.44
C ASP A 72 -0.13 -20.04 -2.15
N GLU A 73 -0.40 -21.35 -2.15
CA GLU A 73 0.41 -22.39 -2.77
C GLU A 73 0.36 -22.36 -4.31
N LEU A 74 -0.61 -21.65 -4.89
CA LEU A 74 -0.85 -21.60 -6.33
C LEU A 74 -0.23 -20.37 -7.00
N TRP A 75 0.26 -19.37 -6.27
CA TRP A 75 0.76 -18.13 -6.89
C TRP A 75 1.88 -18.36 -7.90
N ASP A 76 2.77 -19.34 -7.66
CA ASP A 76 3.87 -19.66 -8.56
C ASP A 76 3.46 -20.55 -9.75
N THR A 77 2.35 -21.27 -9.61
CA THR A 77 1.88 -22.25 -10.60
C THR A 77 0.63 -21.80 -11.33
N PHE A 78 0.03 -20.66 -10.93
CA PHE A 78 -1.22 -20.18 -11.48
C PHE A 78 -1.05 -19.82 -12.96
N PRO A 79 -1.79 -20.48 -13.88
CA PRO A 79 -1.56 -20.29 -15.31
C PRO A 79 -1.73 -18.84 -15.77
N GLY A 80 -0.69 -18.29 -16.40
CA GLY A 80 -0.70 -16.93 -16.96
C GLY A 80 -0.61 -15.80 -15.94
N LEU A 81 -0.41 -16.11 -14.66
CA LEU A 81 -0.07 -15.15 -13.62
C LEU A 81 1.45 -14.95 -13.62
N SER A 82 1.89 -13.70 -13.53
CA SER A 82 3.27 -13.36 -13.20
C SER A 82 3.29 -12.23 -12.19
N TYR A 83 4.32 -12.18 -11.34
CA TYR A 83 4.45 -11.15 -10.33
C TYR A 83 5.91 -10.74 -10.12
N GLN A 84 6.10 -9.56 -9.52
CA GLN A 84 7.41 -9.05 -9.11
C GLN A 84 7.36 -8.68 -7.64
N SER A 85 8.41 -9.06 -6.90
CA SER A 85 8.58 -8.76 -5.48
C SER A 85 9.89 -7.99 -5.26
N ASN A 86 9.91 -7.09 -4.28
CA ASN A 86 11.13 -6.43 -3.80
C ASN A 86 11.74 -7.13 -2.57
N ILE A 87 11.08 -8.15 -2.03
CA ILE A 87 11.59 -9.00 -0.96
C ILE A 87 12.02 -10.33 -1.58
N PRO A 88 13.26 -10.80 -1.37
CA PRO A 88 13.67 -12.14 -1.76
C PRO A 88 12.71 -13.16 -1.13
N LYS A 89 12.25 -14.14 -1.92
CA LYS A 89 11.35 -15.18 -1.42
C LYS A 89 12.01 -15.83 -0.20
N ALA A 90 11.41 -15.67 0.98
CA ALA A 90 11.91 -16.34 2.16
C ALA A 90 11.83 -17.85 1.90
N THR A 91 12.92 -18.56 2.18
CA THR A 91 12.97 -20.04 2.14
C THR A 91 12.12 -20.67 3.25
N ASP A 92 11.52 -19.85 4.10
CA ASP A 92 10.75 -20.24 5.27
C ASP A 92 9.26 -20.02 4.98
N GLU A 93 8.47 -21.11 4.99
CA GLU A 93 7.04 -21.15 4.67
C GLU A 93 6.17 -20.29 5.62
N SER A 94 6.77 -19.73 6.67
CA SER A 94 6.11 -18.93 7.70
C SER A 94 5.94 -17.45 7.37
N LEU A 95 6.66 -16.92 6.36
CA LEU A 95 6.56 -15.52 5.95
C LEU A 95 5.53 -15.38 4.83
N ASP A 96 4.53 -14.52 5.05
CA ASP A 96 3.54 -14.09 4.06
C ASP A 96 4.19 -13.88 2.68
N HIS A 97 4.02 -14.89 1.82
CA HIS A 97 4.68 -15.00 0.52
C HIS A 97 4.34 -13.86 -0.45
N LEU A 98 3.32 -13.06 -0.15
CA LEU A 98 2.92 -11.87 -0.91
C LEU A 98 3.50 -10.57 -0.34
N ALA A 99 4.15 -10.63 0.82
CA ALA A 99 4.89 -9.51 1.37
C ALA A 99 5.99 -9.09 0.38
N GLY A 100 5.90 -7.85 -0.10
CA GLY A 100 6.84 -7.29 -1.06
C GLY A 100 6.41 -7.39 -2.52
N ILE A 101 5.30 -8.07 -2.84
CA ILE A 101 4.76 -8.02 -4.20
C ILE A 101 4.31 -6.60 -4.51
N TYR A 102 4.97 -5.99 -5.50
CA TYR A 102 4.65 -4.66 -5.98
C TYR A 102 4.03 -4.68 -7.37
N LYS A 103 4.05 -5.80 -8.08
CA LYS A 103 3.43 -5.93 -9.41
C LYS A 103 2.86 -7.32 -9.62
N VAL A 104 1.66 -7.38 -10.18
CA VAL A 104 0.98 -8.61 -10.61
C VAL A 104 0.43 -8.40 -12.01
N GLN A 105 0.68 -9.35 -12.91
CA GLN A 105 0.17 -9.34 -14.27
C GLN A 105 -0.58 -10.63 -14.54
N TYR A 106 -1.75 -10.51 -15.14
CA TYR A 106 -2.54 -11.65 -15.54
C TYR A 106 -3.33 -11.27 -16.78
N ASN A 107 -3.21 -12.02 -17.87
CA ASN A 107 -4.01 -11.96 -19.11
C ASN A 107 -4.59 -10.59 -19.49
N TRP A 108 -5.63 -10.11 -18.78
CA TRP A 108 -6.37 -8.88 -19.02
C TRP A 108 -6.07 -7.70 -18.09
N PHE A 109 -5.23 -7.83 -17.06
CA PHE A 109 -4.86 -6.73 -16.17
C PHE A 109 -3.37 -6.71 -15.78
N THR A 110 -2.92 -5.54 -15.34
CA THR A 110 -1.71 -5.34 -14.57
C THR A 110 -2.07 -4.53 -13.33
N TRP A 111 -1.74 -5.04 -12.15
CA TRP A 111 -1.81 -4.36 -10.87
C TRP A 111 -0.39 -3.98 -10.45
N GLU A 112 -0.19 -2.74 -10.01
CA GLU A 112 1.14 -2.22 -9.68
C GLU A 112 1.04 -1.23 -8.51
N ARG A 113 1.75 -1.53 -7.42
CA ARG A 113 2.00 -0.57 -6.35
C ARG A 113 3.00 0.45 -6.86
N LEU A 114 2.58 1.71 -6.94
CA LEU A 114 3.48 2.82 -7.31
C LEU A 114 4.25 3.32 -6.11
N ASN A 115 3.59 3.39 -4.95
CA ASN A 115 4.12 3.82 -3.67
C ASN A 115 3.11 3.45 -2.56
N ASP A 116 3.38 3.88 -1.33
CA ASP A 116 2.58 3.60 -0.13
C ASP A 116 1.19 4.26 -0.14
N THR A 117 0.91 5.13 -1.10
CA THR A 117 -0.39 5.79 -1.22
C THR A 117 -1.11 5.47 -2.52
N SER A 118 -0.50 4.76 -3.46
CA SER A 118 -1.00 4.71 -4.84
C SER A 118 -0.83 3.34 -5.49
N ILE A 119 -1.92 2.88 -6.11
CA ILE A 119 -1.99 1.65 -6.90
C ILE A 119 -2.41 2.02 -8.31
N LYS A 120 -1.70 1.50 -9.31
CA LYS A 120 -2.06 1.57 -10.72
C LYS A 120 -2.63 0.24 -11.18
N ILE A 121 -3.74 0.28 -11.90
CA ILE A 121 -4.36 -0.87 -12.54
C ILE A 121 -4.54 -0.57 -14.01
N VAL A 122 -3.92 -1.36 -14.87
CA VAL A 122 -4.09 -1.27 -16.33
C VAL A 122 -4.94 -2.42 -16.79
N LEU A 123 -6.06 -2.14 -17.45
CA LEU A 123 -6.99 -3.14 -17.96
C LEU A 123 -6.89 -3.22 -19.49
N LYS A 124 -6.75 -4.43 -20.04
CA LYS A 124 -6.95 -4.67 -21.47
C LYS A 124 -8.45 -4.58 -21.82
N PRO A 125 -8.83 -4.36 -23.10
CA PRO A 125 -10.23 -4.35 -23.53
C PRO A 125 -11.02 -5.59 -23.07
N ASN A 126 -12.32 -5.44 -22.81
CA ASN A 126 -13.18 -6.56 -22.42
C ASN A 126 -13.96 -7.08 -23.62
N MET A 127 -13.30 -7.91 -24.43
CA MET A 127 -13.90 -8.57 -25.59
C MET A 127 -14.89 -9.69 -25.23
N THR A 128 -15.23 -9.86 -23.95
CA THR A 128 -16.12 -10.92 -23.48
C THR A 128 -17.51 -10.36 -23.21
N LYS A 129 -18.55 -11.20 -23.32
CA LYS A 129 -19.93 -10.83 -22.99
C LYS A 129 -20.22 -10.80 -21.47
N LYS A 130 -19.18 -10.84 -20.63
CA LYS A 130 -19.31 -10.93 -19.17
C LYS A 130 -18.48 -9.86 -18.50
N ASP A 131 -18.97 -9.35 -17.39
CA ASP A 131 -18.20 -8.48 -16.51
C ASP A 131 -16.98 -9.25 -15.97
N ARG A 132 -15.84 -8.57 -15.92
CA ARG A 132 -14.62 -9.09 -15.27
C ARG A 132 -14.45 -8.41 -13.93
N VAL A 133 -14.07 -9.19 -12.94
CA VAL A 133 -13.88 -8.71 -11.57
C VAL A 133 -12.47 -9.06 -11.13
N LEU A 134 -11.77 -8.06 -10.62
CA LEU A 134 -10.52 -8.18 -9.87
C LEU A 134 -10.82 -7.74 -8.43
N LYS A 135 -10.39 -8.52 -7.45
CA LYS A 135 -10.40 -8.17 -6.03
C LYS A 135 -9.00 -8.35 -5.48
N PHE A 136 -8.55 -7.44 -4.64
CA PHE A 136 -7.30 -7.57 -3.92
C PHE A 136 -7.46 -7.05 -2.51
N PHE A 137 -6.71 -7.66 -1.59
CA PHE A 137 -6.75 -7.38 -0.17
C PHE A 137 -5.41 -6.80 0.26
N LEU A 138 -5.49 -5.68 0.96
CA LEU A 138 -4.35 -4.90 1.39
C LEU A 138 -4.34 -4.84 2.90
N THR A 139 -3.24 -5.23 3.52
CA THR A 139 -3.11 -5.25 4.98
C THR A 139 -2.09 -4.19 5.39
N GLY A 140 -2.54 -3.27 6.26
CA GLY A 140 -1.68 -2.32 6.97
C GLY A 140 -1.38 -2.81 8.39
N ASP A 141 -1.00 -1.90 9.29
CA ASP A 141 -0.50 -2.25 10.63
C ASP A 141 -1.52 -2.97 11.51
N THR A 142 -2.79 -2.59 11.45
CA THR A 142 -3.83 -3.11 12.35
C THR A 142 -5.10 -3.55 11.63
N GLY A 143 -5.10 -3.59 10.30
CA GLY A 143 -6.31 -3.90 9.56
C GLY A 143 -6.11 -4.19 8.09
N GLN A 144 -7.15 -4.77 7.49
CA GLN A 144 -7.20 -5.17 6.10
C GLN A 144 -8.31 -4.42 5.35
N GLU A 145 -8.04 -4.06 4.10
CA GLU A 145 -8.99 -3.45 3.20
C GLU A 145 -9.10 -4.25 1.90
N MET A 146 -10.33 -4.44 1.42
CA MET A 146 -10.62 -5.09 0.14
C MET A 146 -10.95 -4.04 -0.91
N VAL A 147 -10.26 -4.10 -2.04
CA VAL A 147 -10.55 -3.28 -3.20
C VAL A 147 -10.97 -4.16 -4.36
N LYS A 148 -12.07 -3.78 -5.01
CA LYS A 148 -12.71 -4.45 -6.13
C LYS A 148 -12.69 -3.55 -7.36
N VAL A 149 -12.27 -4.09 -8.49
CA VAL A 149 -12.40 -3.46 -9.80
C VAL A 149 -13.34 -4.31 -10.65
N VAL A 150 -14.39 -3.67 -11.16
CA VAL A 150 -15.36 -4.26 -12.08
C VAL A 150 -15.16 -3.63 -13.44
N GLN A 151 -14.75 -4.43 -14.41
CA GLN A 151 -14.73 -4.04 -15.80
C GLN A 151 -15.98 -4.58 -16.49
N LYS A 152 -16.81 -3.67 -17.00
CA LYS A 152 -18.04 -4.01 -17.71
C LYS A 152 -17.74 -4.73 -19.01
N ALA A 153 -18.63 -5.62 -19.43
CA ALA A 153 -18.68 -6.09 -20.81
C ALA A 153 -18.91 -4.89 -21.74
N ASP A 154 -18.25 -4.91 -22.90
CA ASP A 154 -18.45 -3.88 -23.92
C ASP A 154 -19.83 -4.02 -24.59
#